data_AF-G8LTP9-F1
#
_entry.id   AF-G8LTP9-F1
#
_cell.length_a   1.000
_cell.length_b   1.000
_cell.length_c   1.000
_cell.angle_alpha   90.00
_cell.angle_beta   90.00
_cell.angle_gamma   90.00
#
_symmetry.space_group_name_H-M   'P 1'
#
loop_
_entity.id
_entity.type
_entity.pdbx_description
1 polymer ?
#
loop_
_entity_poly.entity_id
_entity_poly.type
_entity_poly.pdbx_seq_one_letter_code
_entity_poly.pdbx_strand_id
1 'polypeptide(L)'
;MVRWQIGDPGVFDDGYIHAKWREPAQEEFNRLLKEIYGENITSLYGFNFNSKYHKIDFNDVKDLSYEDVVKKYADKIYIDMKYYVFVEGEFNKREEAEKVYSLLKQHVLGREIVSFGLVVNYMASDFKKEFYDNFVDVRYGRNGYDDETLYNKGKFINTMGLVGVDLKDDYINDIINEFEY
;
A
#
# COMPACT_ATOMS: atom_id res chain seq x y z
N MET A 1 -18.23 -3.47 -19.51
CA MET A 1 -18.88 -4.73 -19.94
C MET A 1 -17.92 -5.86 -19.57
N VAL A 2 -18.22 -6.59 -18.49
CA VAL A 2 -17.36 -7.67 -17.95
C VAL A 2 -17.48 -8.87 -18.88
N ARG A 3 -16.35 -9.37 -19.40
CA ARG A 3 -16.32 -10.58 -20.23
C ARG A 3 -15.99 -11.77 -19.34
N TRP A 4 -16.99 -12.62 -19.12
CA TRP A 4 -16.78 -13.97 -18.60
C TRP A 4 -15.95 -14.76 -19.60
N GLN A 5 -14.78 -15.27 -19.20
CA GLN A 5 -14.25 -16.46 -19.85
C GLN A 5 -14.94 -17.67 -19.21
N ILE A 6 -15.66 -18.41 -20.04
CA ILE A 6 -16.28 -19.67 -19.67
C ILE A 6 -15.21 -20.74 -19.92
N GLY A 7 -14.79 -21.49 -18.89
CA GLY A 7 -13.97 -22.67 -19.15
C GLY A 7 -13.26 -23.34 -17.97
N ASP A 8 -12.80 -22.59 -16.95
CA ASP A 8 -12.02 -23.16 -15.85
C ASP A 8 -12.56 -22.76 -14.47
N PRO A 9 -13.19 -23.68 -13.70
CA PRO A 9 -13.53 -23.42 -12.32
C PRO A 9 -12.25 -23.37 -11.47
N GLY A 10 -11.69 -22.17 -11.33
CA GLY A 10 -10.48 -21.93 -10.52
C GLY A 10 -9.60 -20.77 -10.97
N VAL A 11 -9.85 -20.16 -12.13
CA VAL A 11 -8.99 -19.08 -12.66
C VAL A 11 -9.82 -18.02 -13.37
N PHE A 12 -10.41 -17.03 -12.66
CA PHE A 12 -11.00 -15.79 -13.23
C PHE A 12 -11.15 -14.74 -12.12
N ASP A 13 -11.36 -13.44 -12.35
CA ASP A 13 -10.73 -12.42 -13.21
C ASP A 13 -10.55 -11.26 -12.20
N ASP A 14 -9.35 -10.69 -12.09
CA ASP A 14 -8.96 -9.74 -11.03
C ASP A 14 -10.00 -8.64 -10.81
N GLY A 15 -10.77 -8.26 -11.85
CA GLY A 15 -11.76 -7.18 -11.81
C GLY A 15 -12.90 -7.30 -10.78
N TYR A 16 -13.42 -8.50 -10.47
CA TYR A 16 -14.54 -8.63 -9.51
C TYR A 16 -14.07 -8.48 -8.06
N ILE A 17 -12.97 -9.16 -7.71
CA ILE A 17 -12.31 -9.04 -6.40
C ILE A 17 -11.80 -7.61 -6.21
N HIS A 18 -11.24 -7.03 -7.28
CA HIS A 18 -10.81 -5.63 -7.31
C HIS A 18 -11.96 -4.66 -7.01
N ALA A 19 -13.11 -4.75 -7.68
CA ALA A 19 -14.21 -3.82 -7.40
C ALA A 19 -14.80 -4.03 -5.99
N LYS A 20 -14.95 -5.29 -5.55
CA LYS A 20 -15.69 -5.57 -4.31
C LYS A 20 -14.92 -5.27 -3.03
N TRP A 21 -13.63 -5.58 -2.97
CA TRP A 21 -12.85 -5.45 -1.73
C TRP A 21 -11.74 -4.42 -1.83
N ARG A 22 -11.05 -4.32 -2.97
CA ARG A 22 -9.94 -3.36 -3.11
C ARG A 22 -10.42 -1.92 -3.04
N GLU A 23 -11.56 -1.57 -3.65
CA GLU A 23 -12.08 -0.19 -3.61
C GLU A 23 -12.42 0.27 -2.19
N PRO A 24 -13.25 -0.44 -1.39
CA PRO A 24 -13.49 -0.06 0.01
C PRO A 24 -12.21 -0.01 0.85
N ALA A 25 -11.29 -0.96 0.64
CA ALA A 25 -10.02 -0.99 1.37
C ALA A 25 -9.12 0.21 1.00
N GLN A 26 -9.08 0.60 -0.28
CA GLN A 26 -8.37 1.77 -0.77
C GLN A 26 -8.98 3.08 -0.23
N GLU A 27 -10.30 3.17 -0.14
CA GLU A 27 -11.00 4.31 0.46
C GLU A 27 -10.66 4.46 1.94
N GLU A 28 -10.70 3.35 2.69
CA GLU A 28 -10.28 3.34 4.09
C GLU A 28 -8.81 3.76 4.26
N PHE A 29 -7.92 3.17 3.46
CA PHE A 29 -6.49 3.48 3.49
C PHE A 29 -6.23 4.97 3.23
N ASN A 30 -6.92 5.55 2.24
CA ASN A 30 -6.84 6.98 1.93
C ASN A 30 -7.38 7.87 3.06
N ARG A 31 -8.46 7.43 3.73
CA ARG A 31 -8.99 8.14 4.90
C ARG A 31 -7.97 8.18 6.03
N LEU A 32 -7.35 7.04 6.35
CA LEU A 32 -6.32 6.96 7.39
C LEU A 32 -5.09 7.81 7.06
N LEU A 33 -4.60 7.75 5.82
CA LEU A 33 -3.51 8.61 5.36
C LEU A 33 -3.85 10.10 5.53
N LYS A 34 -5.07 10.49 5.17
CA LYS A 34 -5.52 11.88 5.34
C LYS A 34 -5.60 12.30 6.81
N GLU A 35 -6.03 11.42 7.69
CA GLU A 35 -6.07 11.70 9.14
C GLU A 35 -4.67 11.89 9.72
N ILE A 36 -3.69 11.10 9.24
CA ILE A 36 -2.30 11.15 9.71
C ILE A 36 -1.55 12.36 9.15
N TYR A 37 -1.71 12.66 7.86
CA TYR A 37 -0.96 13.70 7.17
C TYR A 37 -1.69 15.04 7.07
N GLY A 38 -2.99 15.09 7.36
CA GLY A 38 -3.82 16.30 7.26
C GLY A 38 -4.20 16.69 5.83
N GLU A 39 -3.78 15.94 4.82
CA GLU A 39 -4.07 16.21 3.40
C GLU A 39 -4.36 14.92 2.61
N ASN A 40 -4.87 15.06 1.39
CA ASN A 40 -5.09 13.90 0.53
C ASN A 40 -3.75 13.39 -0.01
N ILE A 41 -3.34 12.21 0.43
CA ILE A 41 -2.12 11.54 -0.02
C ILE A 41 -2.43 10.66 -1.23
N THR A 42 -1.52 10.67 -2.21
CA THR A 42 -1.62 9.76 -3.36
C THR A 42 -1.10 8.39 -2.97
N SER A 43 -1.90 7.38 -3.24
CA SER A 43 -1.59 6.01 -2.85
C SER A 43 -2.05 4.99 -3.87
N LEU A 44 -1.49 3.79 -3.75
CA LEU A 44 -1.87 2.58 -4.44
C LEU A 44 -2.06 1.49 -3.39
N TYR A 45 -3.19 0.82 -3.45
CA TYR A 45 -3.53 -0.28 -2.55
C TYR A 45 -3.78 -1.55 -3.34
N GLY A 46 -3.18 -2.65 -2.92
CA GLY A 46 -3.39 -4.00 -3.45
C GLY A 46 -3.95 -4.89 -2.36
N PHE A 47 -4.86 -5.79 -2.74
CA PHE A 47 -5.47 -6.76 -1.84
C PHE A 47 -5.53 -8.10 -2.55
N ASN A 48 -4.92 -9.12 -1.97
CA ASN A 48 -4.87 -10.45 -2.54
C ASN A 48 -5.04 -11.52 -1.46
N PHE A 49 -5.59 -12.67 -1.82
CA PHE A 49 -5.38 -13.87 -1.01
C PHE A 49 -4.00 -14.43 -1.27
N ASN A 50 -3.32 -14.88 -0.22
CA ASN A 50 -2.02 -15.54 -0.30
C ASN A 50 -2.21 -16.96 -0.84
N SER A 51 -2.27 -17.05 -2.18
CA SER A 51 -2.55 -18.27 -2.94
C SER A 51 -1.51 -19.37 -2.73
N LYS A 52 -0.31 -19.03 -2.21
CA LYS A 52 0.75 -20.01 -1.90
C LYS A 52 0.39 -20.94 -0.74
N TYR A 53 -0.46 -20.50 0.20
CA TYR A 53 -0.68 -21.22 1.46
C TYR A 53 -2.13 -21.66 1.67
N HIS A 54 -3.09 -21.01 0.99
CA HIS A 54 -4.50 -21.26 1.24
C HIS A 54 -5.29 -21.37 -0.07
N LYS A 55 -5.77 -22.58 -0.36
CA LYS A 55 -6.85 -22.77 -1.32
C LYS A 55 -8.14 -22.26 -0.67
N ILE A 56 -8.65 -21.14 -1.13
CA ILE A 56 -9.94 -20.59 -0.70
C ILE A 56 -10.92 -20.81 -1.84
N ASP A 57 -12.04 -21.47 -1.56
CA ASP A 57 -13.12 -21.58 -2.54
C ASP A 57 -13.81 -20.21 -2.65
N PHE A 58 -13.95 -19.72 -3.87
CA PHE A 58 -14.62 -18.46 -4.14
C PHE A 58 -16.06 -18.44 -3.60
N ASN A 59 -16.77 -19.57 -3.64
CA ASN A 59 -18.14 -19.65 -3.12
C ASN A 59 -18.21 -19.38 -1.62
N ASP A 60 -17.11 -19.58 -0.89
CA ASP A 60 -17.04 -19.32 0.56
C ASP A 60 -16.83 -17.85 0.90
N VAL A 61 -16.44 -17.03 -0.09
CA VAL A 61 -16.03 -15.65 0.12
C VAL A 61 -16.77 -14.64 -0.74
N LYS A 62 -17.34 -15.05 -1.87
CA LYS A 62 -17.94 -14.14 -2.87
C LYS A 62 -19.00 -13.21 -2.32
N ASP A 63 -19.72 -13.61 -1.28
CA ASP A 63 -20.81 -12.84 -0.67
C ASP A 63 -20.33 -11.98 0.50
N LEU A 64 -19.10 -12.17 0.97
CA LEU A 64 -18.52 -11.42 2.09
C LEU A 64 -18.15 -9.98 1.71
N SER A 65 -18.28 -9.06 2.66
CA SER A 65 -17.71 -7.71 2.57
C SER A 65 -16.19 -7.74 2.79
N TYR A 66 -15.50 -6.63 2.50
CA TYR A 66 -14.07 -6.48 2.82
C TYR A 66 -13.80 -6.74 4.31
N GLU A 67 -14.60 -6.14 5.19
CA GLU A 67 -14.44 -6.29 6.64
C GLU A 67 -14.68 -7.73 7.12
N ASP A 68 -15.67 -8.43 6.53
CA ASP A 68 -15.88 -9.85 6.83
C ASP A 68 -14.69 -10.72 6.38
N VAL A 69 -14.11 -10.40 5.21
CA VAL A 69 -12.94 -11.11 4.69
C VAL A 69 -11.73 -10.88 5.59
N VAL A 70 -11.43 -9.63 5.95
CA VAL A 70 -10.32 -9.32 6.87
C VAL A 70 -10.51 -10.04 8.20
N LYS A 71 -11.70 -9.97 8.80
CA LYS A 71 -11.98 -10.61 10.08
C LYS A 71 -11.84 -12.14 10.05
N LYS A 72 -12.23 -12.78 8.94
CA LYS A 72 -12.26 -14.25 8.83
C LYS A 72 -10.97 -14.85 8.28
N TYR A 73 -10.20 -14.07 7.53
CA TYR A 73 -9.06 -14.54 6.74
C TYR A 73 -7.83 -13.64 6.86
N ALA A 74 -7.66 -12.88 7.94
CA ALA A 74 -6.51 -12.01 8.18
C ALA A 74 -5.15 -12.73 8.00
N ASP A 75 -5.08 -14.00 8.38
CA ASP A 75 -3.92 -14.88 8.26
C ASP A 75 -3.64 -15.34 6.81
N LYS A 76 -4.61 -15.15 5.90
CA LYS A 76 -4.57 -15.65 4.52
C LYS A 76 -4.55 -14.56 3.47
N ILE A 77 -4.59 -13.30 3.87
CA ILE A 77 -4.57 -12.16 2.95
C ILE A 77 -3.18 -11.55 2.92
N TYR A 78 -2.86 -10.95 1.78
CA TYR A 78 -1.70 -10.11 1.56
C TYR A 78 -2.17 -8.74 1.11
N ILE A 79 -1.66 -7.70 1.78
CA ILE A 79 -1.93 -6.31 1.44
C ILE A 79 -0.66 -5.69 0.85
N ASP A 80 -0.78 -5.01 -0.28
CA ASP A 80 0.30 -4.21 -0.85
C ASP A 80 -0.06 -2.73 -0.75
N MET A 81 0.81 -1.91 -0.17
CA MET A 81 0.57 -0.50 0.04
C MET A 81 1.72 0.31 -0.54
N LYS A 82 1.39 1.34 -1.31
CA LYS A 82 2.35 2.35 -1.71
C LYS A 82 1.75 3.74 -1.55
N TYR A 83 2.50 4.69 -1.02
CA TYR A 83 2.07 6.08 -1.02
C TYR A 83 3.22 7.08 -1.12
N TYR A 84 2.86 8.32 -1.46
CA TYR A 84 3.80 9.39 -1.79
C TYR A 84 3.57 10.60 -0.89
N VAL A 85 4.58 10.98 -0.11
CA VAL A 85 4.54 12.12 0.80
C VAL A 85 5.38 13.25 0.21
N PHE A 86 4.79 14.44 0.12
CA PHE A 86 5.49 15.64 -0.32
C PHE A 86 5.91 16.44 0.91
N VAL A 87 7.22 16.56 1.11
CA VAL A 87 7.81 17.15 2.31
C VAL A 87 8.28 18.58 2.02
N GLU A 88 7.87 19.51 2.89
CA GLU A 88 8.40 20.86 2.94
C GLU A 88 9.47 20.94 4.04
N GLY A 89 10.67 21.42 3.70
CA GLY A 89 11.74 21.62 4.68
C GLY A 89 12.53 20.35 5.01
N GLU A 90 12.96 20.23 6.26
CA GLU A 90 13.83 19.14 6.72
C GLU A 90 13.05 17.84 6.95
N PHE A 91 13.62 16.73 6.50
CA PHE A 91 13.04 15.41 6.64
C PHE A 91 13.41 14.77 7.99
N ASN A 92 12.40 14.41 8.79
CA ASN A 92 12.59 13.75 10.08
C ASN A 92 12.15 12.28 10.03
N LYS A 93 13.12 11.36 9.94
CA LYS A 93 12.88 9.89 9.90
C LYS A 93 12.03 9.40 11.07
N ARG A 94 12.21 9.95 12.28
CA ARG A 94 11.48 9.49 13.46
C ARG A 94 10.02 9.90 13.42
N GLU A 95 9.73 11.15 13.08
CA GLU A 95 8.35 11.62 12.94
C GLU A 95 7.60 10.84 11.85
N GLU A 96 8.27 10.55 10.74
CA GLU A 96 7.69 9.76 9.66
C GLU A 96 7.52 8.27 10.04
N ALA A 97 8.45 7.69 10.78
CA ALA A 97 8.29 6.34 11.32
C ALA A 97 7.09 6.24 12.27
N GLU A 98 6.84 7.25 13.09
CA GLU A 98 5.66 7.30 13.98
C GLU A 98 4.34 7.37 13.20
N LYS A 99 4.29 8.15 12.12
CA LYS A 99 3.14 8.21 11.21
C LYS A 99 2.90 6.87 10.51
N VAL A 100 3.96 6.26 9.97
CA VAL A 100 3.90 4.92 9.35
C VAL A 100 3.40 3.89 10.35
N TYR A 101 3.95 3.87 11.56
CA TYR A 101 3.52 2.93 12.59
C TYR A 101 2.05 3.15 12.99
N SER A 102 1.59 4.39 13.09
CA SER A 102 0.18 4.71 13.36
C SER A 102 -0.75 4.14 12.28
N LEU A 103 -0.34 4.24 11.02
CA LEU A 103 -1.06 3.66 9.87
C LEU A 103 -1.09 2.13 9.97
N LEU A 104 0.07 1.49 10.14
CA LEU A 104 0.19 0.04 10.25
C LEU A 104 -0.62 -0.51 11.43
N LYS A 105 -0.57 0.18 12.58
CA LYS A 105 -1.32 -0.22 13.77
C LYS A 105 -2.83 -0.24 13.53
N GLN A 106 -3.36 0.73 12.80
CA GLN A 106 -4.80 0.84 12.53
C GLN A 106 -5.26 -0.06 11.39
N HIS A 107 -4.45 -0.19 10.34
CA HIS A 107 -4.86 -0.82 9.09
C HIS A 107 -4.42 -2.28 8.94
N VAL A 108 -3.40 -2.70 9.69
CA VAL A 108 -2.77 -4.02 9.52
C VAL A 108 -2.66 -4.75 10.85
N LEU A 109 -1.82 -4.24 11.77
CA LEU A 109 -1.47 -4.94 13.00
C LEU A 109 -2.68 -5.08 13.93
N GLY A 110 -3.49 -4.02 14.07
CA GLY A 110 -4.73 -4.05 14.85
C GLY A 110 -5.84 -4.90 14.24
N ARG A 111 -5.67 -5.35 12.99
CA ARG A 111 -6.58 -6.25 12.26
C ARG A 111 -6.01 -7.68 12.16
N GLU A 112 -4.91 -7.97 12.85
CA GLU A 112 -4.23 -9.27 12.88
C GLU A 112 -3.77 -9.76 11.50
N ILE A 113 -3.55 -8.84 10.56
CA ILE A 113 -3.09 -9.16 9.21
C ILE A 113 -1.59 -9.44 9.24
N VAL A 114 -1.21 -10.67 8.86
CA VAL A 114 0.16 -11.18 9.06
C VAL A 114 1.09 -10.96 7.88
N SER A 115 0.55 -10.58 6.71
CA SER A 115 1.33 -10.44 5.49
C SER A 115 1.00 -9.14 4.77
N PHE A 116 1.99 -8.27 4.65
CA PHE A 116 1.86 -7.04 3.90
C PHE A 116 3.20 -6.59 3.31
N GLY A 117 3.13 -5.78 2.27
CA GLY A 117 4.22 -4.93 1.78
C GLY A 117 3.82 -3.47 1.88
N LEU A 118 4.75 -2.62 2.26
CA LEU A 118 4.58 -1.17 2.32
C LEU A 118 5.78 -0.48 1.67
N VAL A 119 5.53 0.45 0.77
CA VAL A 119 6.54 1.38 0.23
C VAL A 119 6.07 2.81 0.41
N VAL A 120 6.92 3.65 0.99
CA VAL A 120 6.65 5.07 1.16
C VAL A 120 7.74 5.87 0.49
N ASN A 121 7.34 6.71 -0.46
CA ASN A 121 8.26 7.59 -1.16
C ASN A 121 8.09 9.03 -0.67
N TYR A 122 9.19 9.62 -0.22
CA TYR A 122 9.26 10.99 0.24
C TYR A 122 9.88 11.86 -0.84
N MET A 123 9.13 12.86 -1.27
CA MET A 123 9.48 13.74 -2.39
C MET A 123 9.50 15.19 -1.94
N ALA A 124 10.32 16.01 -2.59
CA ALA A 124 10.30 17.45 -2.37
C ALA A 124 8.95 18.04 -2.80
N SER A 125 8.34 18.89 -1.98
CA SER A 125 7.04 19.49 -2.29
C SER A 125 7.01 20.31 -3.57
N ASP A 126 8.15 20.88 -3.98
CA ASP A 126 8.26 21.61 -5.25
C ASP A 126 8.13 20.70 -6.50
N PHE A 127 8.25 19.38 -6.32
CA PHE A 127 8.09 18.37 -7.36
C PHE A 127 6.63 17.92 -7.53
N LYS A 128 5.75 18.25 -6.59
CA LYS A 128 4.37 17.75 -6.53
C LYS A 128 3.60 17.91 -7.83
N LYS A 129 3.69 19.09 -8.45
CA LYS A 129 3.03 19.35 -9.74
C LYS A 129 3.57 18.46 -10.85
N GLU A 130 4.90 18.41 -11.02
CA GLU A 130 5.54 17.61 -12.07
C GLU A 130 5.26 16.12 -11.89
N PHE A 131 5.26 15.64 -10.65
CA PHE A 131 4.89 14.27 -10.32
C PHE A 131 3.47 13.94 -10.82
N TYR A 132 2.48 14.79 -10.50
CA TYR A 132 1.09 14.54 -10.89
C TYR A 132 0.81 14.66 -12.38
N ASP A 133 1.46 15.60 -13.05
CA ASP A 133 1.36 15.75 -14.50
C ASP A 133 1.79 14.47 -15.23
N ASN A 134 2.71 13.70 -14.63
CA ASN A 134 3.21 12.44 -15.19
C ASN A 134 2.65 11.19 -14.50
N PHE A 135 1.97 11.28 -13.36
CA PHE A 135 1.62 10.12 -12.50
C PHE A 135 0.82 9.01 -13.21
N VAL A 136 0.05 9.34 -14.24
CA VAL A 136 -0.72 8.37 -15.04
C VAL A 136 0.20 7.34 -15.70
N ASP A 137 1.42 7.73 -16.12
CA ASP A 137 2.40 6.81 -16.70
C ASP A 137 3.00 5.85 -15.67
N VAL A 138 2.98 6.17 -14.37
CA VAL A 138 3.52 5.32 -13.28
C VAL A 138 2.70 4.04 -13.12
N ARG A 139 1.37 4.11 -13.24
CA ARG A 139 0.50 2.92 -13.16
C ARG A 139 0.72 1.92 -14.30
N TYR A 140 1.31 2.36 -15.40
CA TYR A 140 1.66 1.55 -16.57
C TYR A 140 3.17 1.30 -16.69
N GLY A 141 3.95 1.55 -15.64
CA GLY A 141 5.40 1.31 -15.62
C GLY A 141 6.20 2.23 -16.56
N ARG A 142 5.66 3.40 -16.91
CA ARG A 142 6.15 4.28 -17.98
C ARG A 142 6.66 5.64 -17.53
N ASN A 143 7.02 5.80 -16.26
CA ASN A 143 7.86 6.91 -15.88
C ASN A 143 9.24 6.42 -15.50
N GLY A 144 10.17 6.60 -16.45
CA GLY A 144 11.61 6.39 -16.30
C GLY A 144 12.29 7.39 -15.37
N TYR A 145 11.67 7.67 -14.22
CA TYR A 145 12.34 8.31 -13.12
C TYR A 145 12.97 7.21 -12.27
N ASP A 146 14.27 7.02 -12.47
CA ASP A 146 15.11 6.29 -11.54
C ASP A 146 15.21 7.08 -10.22
N ASP A 147 15.03 6.39 -9.09
CA ASP A 147 15.02 7.00 -7.75
C ASP A 147 16.37 7.68 -7.45
N GLU A 148 17.49 7.11 -7.91
CA GLU A 148 18.83 7.70 -7.74
C GLU A 148 18.95 9.03 -8.51
N THR A 149 18.43 9.08 -9.75
CA THR A 149 18.36 10.31 -10.55
C THR A 149 17.49 11.37 -9.89
N LEU A 150 16.34 11.01 -9.31
CA LEU A 150 15.49 11.97 -8.62
C LEU A 150 16.12 12.44 -7.30
N TYR A 151 16.82 11.56 -6.57
CA TYR A 151 17.54 11.91 -5.35
C TYR A 151 18.67 12.90 -5.64
N ASN A 152 19.48 12.62 -6.66
CA ASN A 152 20.56 13.52 -7.10
C ASN A 152 20.05 14.88 -7.59
N LYS A 153 18.78 14.98 -8.02
CA LYS A 153 18.12 16.24 -8.39
C LYS A 153 17.43 16.95 -7.22
N GLY A 154 17.50 16.40 -6.00
CA GLY A 154 16.80 16.90 -4.82
C GLY A 154 15.27 16.81 -4.91
N LYS A 155 14.75 15.95 -5.80
CA LYS A 155 13.31 15.72 -6.00
C LYS A 155 12.80 14.52 -5.20
N PHE A 156 13.67 13.54 -4.99
CA PHE A 156 13.48 12.46 -4.04
C PHE A 156 14.26 12.75 -2.77
N ILE A 157 13.64 12.52 -1.63
CA ILE A 157 14.23 12.76 -0.31
C ILE A 157 14.60 11.43 0.31
N ASN A 158 13.69 10.46 0.29
CA ASN A 158 13.91 9.15 0.87
C ASN A 158 12.87 8.13 0.36
N THR A 159 13.15 6.85 0.61
CA THR A 159 12.16 5.78 0.55
C THR A 159 12.21 4.96 1.83
N MET A 160 11.09 4.35 2.17
CA MET A 160 11.02 3.33 3.20
C MET A 160 10.22 2.14 2.67
N GLY A 161 10.85 0.97 2.68
CA GLY A 161 10.24 -0.29 2.26
C GLY A 161 10.12 -1.22 3.46
N LEU A 162 8.94 -1.79 3.69
CA LEU A 162 8.71 -2.68 4.81
C LEU A 162 7.89 -3.89 4.39
N VAL A 163 8.30 -5.07 4.86
CA VAL A 163 7.57 -6.32 4.64
C VAL A 163 7.19 -6.92 5.99
N GLY A 164 5.90 -7.14 6.19
CA GLY A 164 5.28 -7.45 7.49
C GLY A 164 5.66 -8.76 8.16
N VAL A 165 6.48 -9.59 7.52
CA VAL A 165 6.97 -10.84 8.13
C VAL A 165 8.16 -10.61 9.07
N ASP A 166 8.77 -9.42 9.06
CA ASP A 166 10.07 -9.15 9.71
C ASP A 166 10.04 -8.14 10.88
N LEU A 167 8.86 -7.65 11.26
CA LEU A 167 8.73 -6.67 12.36
C LEU A 167 8.92 -7.31 13.75
N LYS A 168 9.79 -6.72 14.58
CA LYS A 168 10.08 -7.16 15.96
C LYS A 168 9.31 -6.32 16.98
N ASP A 169 9.66 -6.49 18.26
CA ASP A 169 9.04 -5.76 19.38
C ASP A 169 9.27 -4.22 19.34
N ASP A 170 10.25 -3.72 18.57
CA ASP A 170 10.60 -2.30 18.45
C ASP A 170 10.29 -1.74 17.04
N TYR A 171 9.01 -1.69 16.72
CA TYR A 171 8.46 -1.29 15.42
C TYR A 171 8.98 0.05 14.88
N ILE A 172 9.20 1.05 15.75
CA ILE A 172 9.64 2.38 15.31
C ILE A 172 11.08 2.33 14.85
N ASN A 173 11.97 1.68 15.60
CA ASN A 173 13.36 1.56 15.20
C ASN A 173 13.52 0.64 13.98
N ASP A 174 12.70 -0.41 13.87
CA ASP A 174 12.64 -1.23 12.67
C ASP A 174 12.29 -0.38 11.43
N ILE A 175 11.22 0.44 11.49
CA ILE A 175 10.86 1.35 10.38
C ILE A 175 11.98 2.37 10.09
N ILE A 176 12.63 2.91 11.12
CA ILE A 176 13.74 3.87 10.95
C ILE A 176 14.90 3.24 10.17
N ASN A 177 15.17 1.95 10.37
CA ASN A 177 16.27 1.25 9.71
C ASN A 177 15.98 0.95 8.23
N GLU A 178 14.71 1.03 7.80
CA GLU A 178 14.29 0.80 6.41
C GLU A 178 14.37 2.06 5.54
N PHE A 179 14.75 3.23 6.08
CA PHE A 179 14.98 4.42 5.27
C PHE A 179 16.34 4.37 4.54
N GLU A 180 16.33 4.44 3.21
CA GLU A 180 17.53 4.23 2.39
C GLU A 180 18.51 5.41 2.34
N TYR A 181 18.00 6.64 2.20
CA TYR A 181 18.82 7.83 1.90
C TYR A 181 19.09 8.75 3.10
#